data_AF-G2PHV3-F1
#
_entry.id   AF-G2PHV3-F1
#
_cell.length_a   1.000
_cell.length_b   1.000
_cell.length_c   1.000
_cell.angle_alpha   90.00
_cell.angle_beta   90.00
_cell.angle_gamma   90.00
#
_symmetry.space_group_name_H-M   'P 1'
#
loop_
_entity.id
_entity.type
_entity.pdbx_description
1 polymer ?
#
loop_
_entity_poly.entity_id
_entity_poly.type
_entity_poly.pdbx_seq_one_letter_code
_entity_poly.pdbx_strand_id
1 'polypeptide(L)'
;MGCPASTVLTETDSARYAALPNSVYETSEEQWCALSPGHDGEHAAEVQSAVFSDRSYWMFWNDGEPGYRILLLPNCPVTCRRADHTTALCLLYAGHGGAHDWIDQKG
;
A
#
# COMPACT_ATOMS: atom_id res chain seq x y z
N MET A 1 6.16 -9.76 -9.55
CA MET A 1 7.13 -8.69 -9.21
C MET A 1 6.37 -7.37 -9.27
N GLY A 2 6.53 -6.52 -8.25
CA GLY A 2 5.90 -5.19 -8.20
C GLY A 2 6.66 -4.15 -9.02
N CYS A 3 6.12 -2.93 -9.07
CA CYS A 3 6.79 -1.76 -9.63
C CYS A 3 8.13 -1.50 -8.90
N PRO A 4 9.23 -1.25 -9.63
CA PRO A 4 10.56 -1.13 -9.01
C PRO A 4 10.84 0.24 -8.38
N ALA A 5 9.90 1.19 -8.46
CA ALA A 5 10.08 2.52 -7.89
C ALA A 5 10.15 2.45 -6.36
N SER A 6 11.10 3.17 -5.78
CA SER A 6 11.20 3.38 -4.33
C SER A 6 11.42 4.86 -4.01
N THR A 7 11.11 5.22 -2.77
CA THR A 7 11.41 6.53 -2.21
C THR A 7 11.70 6.38 -0.71
N VAL A 8 12.16 7.45 -0.08
CA VAL A 8 12.54 7.45 1.33
C VAL A 8 11.53 8.25 2.14
N LEU A 9 10.95 7.60 3.15
CA LEU A 9 10.18 8.25 4.18
C LEU A 9 11.13 9.04 5.09
N THR A 10 10.83 10.31 5.36
CA THR A 10 11.67 11.11 6.24
C THR A 10 11.70 10.53 7.65
N GLU A 11 12.79 10.72 8.40
CA GLU A 11 12.87 10.29 9.80
C GLU A 11 11.72 10.85 10.66
N THR A 12 11.30 12.09 10.38
CA THR A 12 10.19 12.74 11.09
C THR A 12 8.87 12.01 10.84
N ASP A 13 8.57 11.66 9.59
CA ASP A 13 7.35 10.92 9.28
C ASP A 13 7.46 9.46 9.75
N SER A 14 8.62 8.82 9.61
CA SER A 14 8.86 7.48 10.12
C SER A 14 8.56 7.39 11.62
N ALA A 15 9.13 8.30 12.42
CA ALA A 15 8.85 8.38 13.85
C ALA A 15 7.36 8.66 14.16
N ARG A 16 6.72 9.52 13.36
CA ARG A 16 5.29 9.84 13.51
C ARG A 16 4.40 8.61 13.30
N TYR A 17 4.62 7.84 12.24
CA TYR A 17 3.79 6.68 11.90
C TYR A 17 4.11 5.45 12.74
N ALA A 18 5.35 5.30 13.19
CA ALA A 18 5.73 4.27 14.17
C ALA A 18 5.07 4.49 15.54
N ALA A 19 4.83 5.75 15.93
CA ALA A 19 4.22 6.12 17.21
C ALA A 19 2.68 6.00 17.23
N LEU A 20 2.04 5.61 16.13
CA LEU A 20 0.58 5.45 16.11
C LEU A 20 0.13 4.32 17.05
N PRO A 21 -0.98 4.50 17.79
CA PRO A 21 -1.53 3.44 18.61
C PRO A 21 -2.03 2.29 17.72
N ASN A 22 -1.82 1.05 18.17
CA ASN A 22 -2.23 -0.15 17.44
C ASN A 22 -1.67 -0.23 16.01
N SER A 23 -0.43 0.24 15.81
CA SER A 23 0.30 0.04 14.56
C SER A 23 0.46 -1.44 14.25
N VAL A 24 0.29 -1.80 12.99
CA VAL A 24 0.38 -3.18 12.51
C VAL A 24 1.80 -3.52 12.06
N TYR A 25 2.54 -2.53 11.54
CA TYR A 25 3.85 -2.73 10.92
C TYR A 25 4.95 -1.95 11.62
N GLU A 26 6.17 -2.47 11.56
CA GLU A 26 7.38 -1.66 11.74
C GLU A 26 7.53 -0.73 10.53
N THR A 27 7.77 0.55 10.79
CA THR A 27 7.90 1.55 9.72
C THR A 27 9.29 1.49 9.11
N SER A 28 9.38 1.16 7.81
CA SER A 28 10.62 1.18 7.04
C SER A 28 10.94 2.61 6.56
N GLU A 29 12.23 2.95 6.47
CA GLU A 29 12.67 4.21 5.84
C GLU A 29 12.55 4.14 4.32
N GLU A 30 12.97 3.03 3.70
CA GLU A 30 12.78 2.82 2.27
C GLU A 30 11.39 2.24 2.00
N GLN A 31 10.67 2.88 1.08
CA GLN A 31 9.31 2.56 0.70
C GLN A 31 9.29 2.14 -0.77
N TRP A 32 8.94 0.87 -1.01
CA TRP A 32 8.82 0.30 -2.35
C TRP A 32 7.38 0.41 -2.84
N CYS A 33 7.21 0.73 -4.13
CA CYS A 33 5.87 0.81 -4.72
C CYS A 33 5.16 -0.55 -4.63
N ALA A 34 3.99 -0.55 -4.01
CA ALA A 34 3.16 -1.74 -3.79
C ALA A 34 2.32 -2.14 -5.03
N LEU A 35 2.31 -1.31 -6.08
CA LEU A 35 1.48 -1.53 -7.26
C LEU A 35 2.18 -2.41 -8.30
N SER A 36 1.40 -3.04 -9.19
CA SER A 36 1.95 -3.86 -10.28
C SER A 36 2.76 -3.02 -11.29
N PRO A 37 3.76 -3.61 -12.00
CA PRO A 37 4.50 -2.91 -13.04
C PRO A 37 3.59 -2.31 -14.12
N GLY A 38 3.91 -1.09 -14.56
CA GLY A 38 3.12 -0.39 -15.59
C GLY A 38 1.75 0.08 -15.11
N HIS A 39 1.55 0.22 -13.79
CA HIS A 39 0.35 0.86 -13.24
C HIS A 39 0.25 2.32 -13.72
N ASP A 40 -0.99 2.81 -13.85
CA ASP A 40 -1.24 4.23 -14.05
C ASP A 40 -1.16 5.00 -12.72
N GLY A 41 -0.95 6.31 -12.80
CA GLY A 41 -0.96 7.22 -11.65
C GLY A 41 0.32 7.23 -10.82
N GLU A 42 0.24 7.87 -9.65
CA GLU A 42 1.33 7.99 -8.69
C GLU A 42 1.77 6.61 -8.16
N HIS A 43 3.05 6.48 -7.84
CA HIS A 43 3.54 5.36 -7.05
C HIS A 43 2.92 5.43 -5.65
N ALA A 44 2.76 4.26 -5.04
CA ALA A 44 2.14 4.19 -3.72
C ALA A 44 2.75 3.09 -2.86
N ALA A 45 2.91 3.37 -1.56
CA ALA A 45 3.36 2.42 -0.55
C ALA A 45 2.52 2.57 0.71
N GLU A 46 2.21 1.45 1.36
CA GLU A 46 1.56 1.47 2.66
C GLU A 46 2.59 1.81 3.74
N VAL A 47 2.38 2.91 4.45
CA VAL A 47 3.27 3.36 5.52
C VAL A 47 2.89 2.72 6.85
N GLN A 48 1.59 2.63 7.12
CA GLN A 48 1.08 2.07 8.37
C GLN A 48 -0.39 1.69 8.25
N SER A 49 -0.77 0.63 8.97
CA SER A 49 -2.16 0.24 9.24
C SER A 49 -2.45 0.34 10.73
N ALA A 50 -3.72 0.47 11.09
CA ALA A 50 -4.17 0.29 12.46
C ALA A 50 -4.97 -1.00 12.60
N VAL A 51 -4.74 -1.75 13.70
CA VAL A 51 -5.52 -2.97 13.99
C VAL A 51 -7.02 -2.63 14.00
N PHE A 52 -7.82 -3.46 13.33
CA PHE A 52 -9.27 -3.30 13.17
C PHE A 52 -9.72 -2.06 12.37
N SER A 53 -8.82 -1.42 11.61
CA SER A 53 -9.20 -0.34 10.70
C SER A 53 -9.49 -0.87 9.29
N ASP A 54 -10.47 -0.26 8.64
CA ASP A 54 -10.73 -0.40 7.21
C ASP A 54 -9.89 0.58 6.37
N ARG A 55 -8.92 1.25 6.99
CA ARG A 55 -8.10 2.30 6.41
C ARG A 55 -6.62 2.13 6.77
N SER A 56 -5.78 2.59 5.87
CA SER A 56 -4.33 2.62 6.05
C SER A 56 -3.75 3.96 5.60
N TYR A 57 -2.58 4.30 6.13
CA TYR A 57 -1.79 5.44 5.69
C TYR A 57 -0.99 5.05 4.47
N TRP A 58 -1.25 5.73 3.36
CA TRP A 58 -0.64 5.50 2.06
C TRP A 58 0.20 6.70 1.65
N MET A 59 1.46 6.44 1.34
CA MET A 59 2.40 7.38 0.74
C MET A 59 2.23 7.37 -0.77
N PHE A 60 2.31 8.55 -1.39
CA PHE A 60 2.24 8.73 -2.83
C PHE A 60 3.33 9.66 -3.34
N TRP A 61 3.94 9.31 -4.47
CA TRP A 61 4.98 10.10 -5.11
C TRP A 61 5.00 9.89 -6.62
N ASN A 62 5.66 10.80 -7.34
CA ASN A 62 5.90 10.73 -8.78
C ASN A 62 7.40 10.65 -9.07
N ASP A 63 7.75 10.00 -10.17
CA ASP A 63 9.11 10.07 -10.70
C ASP A 63 9.48 11.51 -11.08
N GLY A 64 10.66 11.96 -10.63
CA GLY A 64 11.19 13.29 -10.97
C GLY A 64 10.59 14.46 -10.20
N GLU A 65 9.59 14.23 -9.35
CA GLU A 65 9.07 15.25 -8.42
C GLU A 65 9.65 15.05 -7.02
N PRO A 66 10.12 16.11 -6.34
CA PRO A 66 10.63 15.97 -5.00
C PRO A 66 9.49 15.78 -3.99
N GLY A 67 9.66 14.81 -3.11
CA GLY A 67 8.79 14.59 -1.96
C GLY A 67 7.65 13.60 -2.20
N TYR A 68 6.70 13.61 -1.27
CA TYR A 68 5.57 12.69 -1.24
C TYR A 68 4.41 13.28 -0.45
N ARG A 69 3.23 12.69 -0.60
CA ARG A 69 2.04 12.96 0.23
C ARG A 69 1.61 11.70 0.96
N ILE A 70 1.11 11.82 2.19
CA ILE A 70 0.55 10.69 2.93
C ILE A 70 -0.92 10.94 3.23
N LEU A 71 -1.78 10.00 2.83
CA LEU A 71 -3.22 10.06 3.02
C LEU A 71 -3.72 8.83 3.79
N LEU A 72 -4.75 9.01 4.61
CA LEU A 72 -5.50 7.91 5.22
C LEU A 72 -6.64 7.51 4.28
N LEU A 73 -6.54 6.35 3.64
CA LEU A 73 -7.48 5.89 2.63
C LEU A 73 -8.15 4.57 3.02
N PRO A 74 -9.40 4.35 2.61
CA PRO A 74 -10.05 3.07 2.81
C PRO A 74 -9.37 1.97 1.99
N ASN A 75 -9.43 0.74 2.49
CA ASN A 75 -8.98 -0.45 1.79
C ASN A 75 -9.85 -0.72 0.56
N CYS A 76 -9.26 -1.31 -0.46
CA CYS A 76 -9.93 -1.69 -1.68
C CYS A 76 -11.05 -2.70 -1.35
N PRO A 77 -12.30 -2.44 -1.79
CA PRO A 77 -13.43 -3.30 -1.48
C PRO A 77 -13.44 -4.59 -2.30
N VAL A 78 -12.55 -4.71 -3.30
CA VAL A 78 -12.48 -5.89 -4.16
C VAL A 78 -11.95 -7.07 -3.37
N THR A 79 -12.72 -8.15 -3.43
CA THR A 79 -12.38 -9.42 -2.81
C THR A 79 -12.37 -10.53 -3.86
N CYS A 80 -11.58 -11.57 -3.62
CA CYS A 80 -11.53 -12.76 -4.45
C CYS A 80 -11.86 -13.99 -3.61
N ARG A 81 -12.82 -14.80 -4.06
CA ARG A 81 -13.10 -16.09 -3.42
C ARG A 81 -12.11 -17.13 -3.93
N ARG A 82 -11.34 -17.71 -3.01
CA ARG A 82 -10.34 -18.73 -3.30
C ARG A 82 -10.95 -20.14 -3.34
N ALA A 83 -10.21 -21.08 -3.94
CA ALA A 83 -10.61 -22.47 -4.08
C ALA A 83 -10.79 -23.19 -2.73
N ASP A 84 -10.02 -22.78 -1.71
CA ASP A 84 -10.15 -23.24 -0.32
C ASP A 84 -11.35 -22.64 0.43
N HIS A 85 -12.25 -21.97 -0.29
CA HIS A 85 -13.42 -21.26 0.21
C HIS A 85 -13.12 -20.06 1.12
N THR A 86 -11.85 -19.64 1.23
CA THR A 86 -11.51 -18.38 1.89
C THR A 86 -11.79 -17.19 0.99
N THR A 87 -12.00 -16.03 1.61
CA THR A 87 -12.09 -14.76 0.87
C THR A 87 -10.81 -13.99 1.09
N ALA A 88 -10.20 -13.59 -0.01
CA ALA A 88 -8.99 -12.82 0.00
C ALA A 88 -9.33 -11.34 -0.22
N LEU A 89 -8.72 -10.45 0.58
CA LEU A 89 -8.85 -8.98 0.50
C LEU A 89 -7.67 -8.34 -0.22
N CYS A 90 -7.88 -7.38 -1.13
CA CYS A 90 -6.79 -6.85 -1.95
C CYS A 90 -5.68 -6.16 -1.12
N LEU A 91 -6.01 -5.63 0.05
CA LEU A 91 -5.13 -4.91 0.97
C LEU A 91 -4.49 -3.60 0.44
N LEU A 92 -4.67 -3.27 -0.85
CA LEU A 92 -4.34 -1.94 -1.39
C LEU A 92 -5.42 -0.91 -1.06
N TYR A 93 -5.16 0.39 -1.25
CA TYR A 93 -6.15 1.46 -1.08
C TYR A 93 -7.25 1.43 -2.15
N ALA A 94 -8.45 1.94 -1.83
CA ALA A 94 -9.55 1.99 -2.78
C ALA A 94 -9.23 2.87 -4.00
N GLY A 95 -9.47 2.33 -5.20
CA GLY A 95 -9.19 3.02 -6.46
C GLY A 95 -7.72 3.00 -6.87
N HIS A 96 -6.91 2.08 -6.33
CA HIS A 96 -5.52 1.95 -6.71
C HIS A 96 -5.34 1.62 -8.20
N GLY A 97 -4.22 2.09 -8.76
CA GLY A 97 -3.75 1.65 -10.06
C GLY A 97 -3.18 0.23 -10.01
N GLY A 98 -3.02 -0.39 -11.16
CA GLY A 98 -2.42 -1.72 -11.27
C GLY A 98 -3.36 -2.88 -10.94
N ALA A 99 -2.84 -4.10 -11.09
CA ALA A 99 -3.60 -5.33 -10.88
C ALA A 99 -3.81 -5.61 -9.38
N HIS A 100 -4.96 -6.22 -9.05
CA HIS A 100 -5.16 -6.83 -7.74
C HIS A 100 -4.18 -8.00 -7.56
N ASP A 101 -3.50 -8.11 -6.41
CA ASP A 101 -2.44 -9.09 -6.13
C ASP A 101 -2.95 -10.54 -5.90
N TRP A 102 -4.13 -10.84 -6.46
CA TRP A 102 -4.49 -12.21 -6.72
C TRP A 102 -3.60 -12.66 -7.85
N ILE A 103 -2.56 -13.42 -7.53
CA ILE A 103 -2.01 -14.33 -8.53
C ILE A 103 -3.21 -15.11 -9.05
N ASP A 104 -3.66 -14.75 -10.25
CA ASP A 104 -4.62 -15.48 -11.05
C ASP A 104 -4.06 -16.90 -11.20
N GLN A 105 -4.32 -17.77 -10.22
CA GLN A 105 -4.26 -19.20 -10.39
C GLN A 105 -5.44 -19.57 -11.29
N LYS A 106 -5.32 -19.19 -12.57
CA LYS A 106 -6.13 -19.78 -13.63
C LYS A 106 -5.76 -21.25 -13.68
N GLY A 107 -6.66 -22.08 -13.14
CA GLY A 107 -6.93 -23.46 -13.55
C GLY A 107 -5.78 -24.44 -13.39
#